data_AF-A0A8J4EJS5-F1
#
_entry.id   AF-A0A8J4EJS5-F1
#
_cell.length_a   1.000
_cell.length_b   1.000
_cell.length_c   1.000
_cell.angle_alpha   90.00
_cell.angle_beta   90.00
_cell.angle_gamma   90.00
#
_symmetry.space_group_name_H-M   'P 1'
#
loop_
_entity.id
_entity.type
_entity.pdbx_description
1 polymer ?
#
loop_
_entity_poly.entity_id
_entity_poly.type
_entity_poly.pdbx_seq_one_letter_code
_entity_poly.pdbx_strand_id
1 'polypeptide(L)'
;MPDGERPVRGRLDQPRVPGRFRLPRWDADTFGRFAEAAARFMGTAQFIVVMTVVVILWVSVNLIGLAGLRWDPYPFILLNLFFSTQASYAAPLILLAQNRQDDRDRIQADADRRRAAAQKADTDYLAREIAALRIALSEVATRDFVRSELSRLIEEIDRRDPPNPVPAATPEP
;
A
#
# COMPACT_ATOMS: atom_id res chain seq x y z
N MET A 1 60.78 37.63 38.71
CA MET A 1 60.09 36.39 38.31
C MET A 1 59.34 36.66 37.02
N PRO A 2 59.68 36.03 35.88
CA PRO A 2 58.84 36.08 34.69
C PRO A 2 57.81 34.95 34.74
N ASP A 3 56.53 35.31 34.59
CA ASP A 3 55.40 34.38 34.55
C ASP A 3 55.45 33.57 33.25
N GLY A 4 55.60 32.25 33.41
CA GLY A 4 55.60 31.30 32.30
C GLY A 4 54.21 31.20 31.69
N GLU A 5 54.03 31.76 30.51
CA GLU A 5 52.90 31.50 29.62
C GLU A 5 52.87 30.00 29.30
N ARG A 6 51.93 29.27 29.91
CA ARG A 6 51.71 27.86 29.61
C ARG A 6 50.96 27.75 28.27
N PRO A 7 51.49 27.03 27.26
CA PRO A 7 50.76 26.82 26.02
C PRO A 7 49.49 26.02 26.32
N VAL A 8 48.35 26.60 25.95
CA VAL A 8 47.02 25.99 26.05
C VAL A 8 47.03 24.69 25.24
N ARG A 9 47.11 23.55 25.93
CA ARG A 9 47.01 22.22 25.31
C ARG A 9 45.64 22.10 24.65
N GLY A 10 45.63 21.95 23.32
CA GLY A 10 44.42 21.71 22.54
C GLY A 10 43.70 20.48 23.10
N ARG A 11 42.42 20.65 23.47
CA ARG A 11 41.58 19.57 24.01
C ARG A 11 41.42 18.49 22.95
N LEU A 12 41.80 17.27 23.30
CA LEU A 12 41.70 16.06 22.49
C LEU A 12 40.27 15.48 22.44
N ASP A 13 39.33 16.11 23.13
CA ASP A 13 37.96 15.61 23.32
C ASP A 13 36.97 16.04 22.23
N GLN A 14 37.41 16.77 21.20
CA GLN A 14 36.55 17.03 20.05
C GLN A 14 36.74 15.92 19.01
N PRO A 15 35.73 15.07 18.77
CA PRO A 15 35.77 14.17 17.63
C PRO A 15 35.88 15.04 16.37
N ARG A 16 37.02 14.94 15.69
CA ARG A 16 37.21 15.52 14.36
C ARG A 16 36.11 14.94 13.47
N VAL A 17 35.12 15.77 13.15
CA VAL A 17 34.11 15.44 12.13
C VAL A 17 34.88 15.15 10.84
N PRO A 18 34.89 13.92 10.32
CA PRO A 18 35.63 13.62 9.11
C PRO A 18 35.06 14.50 8.00
N GLY A 19 35.96 15.20 7.29
CA GLY A 19 35.59 16.08 6.19
C GLY A 19 34.65 15.34 5.25
N ARG A 20 33.40 15.84 5.18
CA ARG A 20 32.34 15.21 4.39
C ARG A 20 32.74 15.30 2.93
N PHE A 21 33.35 14.23 2.42
CA PHE A 21 33.62 14.07 1.00
C PHE A 21 32.28 14.24 0.27
N ARG A 22 32.09 15.41 -0.35
CA ARG A 22 30.91 15.69 -1.18
C ARG A 22 31.15 14.97 -2.50
N LEU A 23 30.84 13.68 -2.53
CA LEU A 23 30.59 13.00 -3.79
C LEU A 23 29.51 13.80 -4.54
N PRO A 24 29.67 14.01 -5.86
CA PRO A 24 28.61 14.56 -6.67
C PRO A 24 27.34 13.76 -6.41
N ARG A 25 26.25 14.42 -5.98
CA ARG A 25 24.95 13.77 -5.91
C ARG A 25 24.53 13.47 -7.34
N TRP A 26 24.89 12.29 -7.84
CA TRP A 26 24.29 11.75 -9.05
C TRP A 26 22.78 11.72 -8.85
N ASP A 27 22.07 12.08 -9.90
CA ASP A 27 20.64 12.33 -9.87
C ASP A 27 19.90 11.01 -9.61
N ALA A 28 19.61 10.76 -8.33
CA ALA A 28 19.06 9.50 -7.82
C ALA A 28 17.72 9.16 -8.49
N ASP A 29 17.00 10.17 -8.97
CA ASP A 29 15.75 10.00 -9.71
C ASP A 29 15.96 9.49 -11.13
N THR A 30 17.04 9.86 -11.80
CA THR A 30 17.34 9.36 -13.15
C THR A 30 17.81 7.90 -13.09
N PHE A 31 18.67 7.56 -12.14
CA PHE A 31 19.05 6.16 -11.88
C PHE A 31 17.87 5.32 -11.38
N GLY A 32 16.99 5.88 -10.55
CA GLY A 32 15.79 5.21 -10.05
C GLY A 32 14.82 4.82 -11.17
N ARG A 33 14.55 5.74 -12.12
CA ARG A 33 13.70 5.45 -13.29
C ARG A 33 14.31 4.37 -14.19
N PHE A 34 15.63 4.40 -14.39
CA PHE A 34 16.33 3.37 -15.15
C PHE A 34 16.25 1.99 -14.45
N ALA A 35 16.47 1.95 -13.14
CA ALA A 35 16.38 0.72 -12.36
C ALA A 35 14.96 0.12 -12.38
N GLU A 36 13.91 0.95 -12.28
CA GLU A 36 12.52 0.51 -12.38
C GLU A 36 12.15 0.02 -13.80
N ALA A 37 12.70 0.63 -14.84
CA ALA A 37 12.53 0.14 -16.21
C ALA A 37 13.25 -1.20 -16.42
N ALA A 38 14.49 -1.32 -15.95
CA ALA A 38 15.28 -2.55 -16.02
C ALA A 38 14.65 -3.70 -15.20
N ALA A 39 14.10 -3.41 -14.02
CA ALA A 39 13.39 -4.41 -13.21
C ALA A 39 12.14 -4.93 -13.91
N ARG A 40 11.32 -4.04 -14.49
CA ARG A 40 10.14 -4.43 -15.29
C ARG A 40 10.54 -5.23 -16.54
N PHE A 41 11.64 -4.85 -17.19
CA PHE A 41 12.14 -5.54 -18.37
C PHE A 41 12.65 -6.95 -18.05
N MET A 42 13.47 -7.11 -17.00
CA MET A 42 13.98 -8.42 -16.56
C MET A 42 12.88 -9.36 -16.06
N GLY A 43 11.79 -8.83 -15.50
CA GLY A 43 10.66 -9.63 -15.02
C GLY A 43 9.72 -10.17 -16.11
N THR A 44 9.95 -9.84 -17.38
CA THR A 44 9.06 -10.22 -18.49
C THR A 44 9.54 -11.50 -19.18
N ALA A 45 8.63 -12.42 -19.54
CA ALA A 45 8.96 -13.66 -20.25
C ALA A 45 9.69 -13.44 -21.60
N GLN A 46 9.43 -12.30 -22.24
CA GLN A 46 10.08 -11.89 -23.49
C GLN A 46 11.60 -11.70 -23.34
N PHE A 47 12.08 -11.26 -22.16
CA PHE A 47 13.51 -11.09 -21.92
C PHE A 47 14.27 -12.41 -22.03
N ILE A 48 13.72 -13.47 -21.45
CA ILE A 48 14.30 -14.81 -21.47
C ILE A 48 14.43 -15.29 -22.92
N VAL A 49 13.35 -15.15 -23.72
CA VAL A 49 13.34 -15.56 -25.13
C VAL A 49 14.42 -14.83 -25.93
N VAL A 50 14.49 -13.49 -25.81
CA VAL A 50 15.49 -12.69 -26.53
C VAL A 50 16.91 -13.09 -26.12
N MET A 51 17.17 -13.26 -24.81
CA MET A 51 18.49 -13.67 -24.32
C MET A 51 18.90 -15.06 -24.82
N THR A 52 17.98 -16.03 -24.84
CA THR A 52 18.25 -17.35 -25.39
C THR A 52 18.59 -17.28 -26.88
N VAL A 53 17.86 -16.50 -27.67
CA VAL A 53 18.13 -16.31 -29.10
C VAL A 53 19.51 -15.68 -29.32
N VAL A 54 19.89 -14.66 -28.54
CA VAL A 54 21.22 -14.03 -28.62
C VAL A 54 22.34 -15.02 -28.31
N VAL A 55 22.20 -15.83 -27.26
CA VAL A 55 23.17 -16.87 -26.92
C VAL A 55 23.31 -17.91 -28.02
N ILE A 56 22.19 -18.41 -28.55
CA ILE A 56 22.19 -19.38 -29.65
C ILE A 56 22.89 -18.77 -30.87
N LEU A 57 22.54 -17.54 -31.25
CA LEU A 57 23.15 -16.86 -32.39
C LEU A 57 24.66 -16.68 -32.20
N TRP A 58 25.11 -16.26 -31.02
CA TRP A 58 26.53 -16.10 -30.70
C TRP A 58 27.30 -17.40 -30.84
N VAL A 59 26.76 -18.49 -30.27
CA VAL A 59 27.34 -19.82 -30.36
C VAL A 59 27.36 -20.28 -31.82
N SER A 60 26.26 -20.14 -32.56
CA SER A 60 26.18 -20.53 -33.98
C SER A 60 27.21 -19.81 -34.85
N VAL A 61 27.35 -18.48 -34.70
CA VAL A 61 28.35 -17.69 -35.44
C VAL A 61 29.77 -18.15 -35.15
N ASN A 62 30.11 -18.41 -33.88
CA ASN A 62 31.44 -18.89 -33.48
C ASN A 62 31.71 -20.35 -33.86
N LEU A 63 30.67 -21.19 -33.89
CA LEU A 63 30.79 -22.60 -34.24
C LEU A 63 31.01 -22.79 -35.74
N ILE A 64 30.24 -22.07 -36.56
CA ILE A 64 30.33 -22.10 -38.03
C ILE A 64 31.62 -21.40 -38.51
N GLY A 65 32.15 -20.46 -37.71
CA GLY A 65 33.38 -19.76 -38.04
C GLY A 65 33.20 -18.88 -39.27
N LEU A 66 32.42 -17.80 -39.13
CA LEU A 66 32.21 -16.85 -40.21
C LEU A 66 33.57 -16.31 -40.68
N ALA A 67 33.95 -16.63 -41.93
CA ALA A 67 35.24 -16.27 -42.55
C ALA A 67 36.52 -16.92 -41.94
N GLY A 68 36.41 -18.09 -41.30
CA GLY A 68 37.58 -18.81 -40.77
C GLY A 68 38.18 -18.22 -39.49
N LEU A 69 37.59 -17.13 -38.99
CA LEU A 69 38.00 -16.45 -37.76
C LEU A 69 37.08 -16.89 -36.62
N ARG A 70 37.59 -17.72 -35.69
CA ARG A 70 36.88 -18.10 -34.47
C ARG A 70 37.14 -17.06 -33.40
N TRP A 71 36.26 -16.05 -33.30
CA TRP A 71 36.40 -14.97 -32.31
C TRP A 71 36.31 -15.45 -30.85
N ASP A 72 35.49 -16.47 -30.58
CA ASP A 72 35.29 -17.05 -29.25
C ASP A 72 35.23 -18.59 -29.34
N PRO A 73 36.38 -19.28 -29.43
CA PRO A 73 36.43 -20.74 -29.45
C PRO A 73 35.92 -21.35 -28.14
N TYR A 74 35.41 -22.59 -28.21
CA TYR A 74 35.02 -23.35 -27.02
C TYR A 74 36.17 -23.37 -26.01
N PRO A 75 35.99 -22.93 -24.74
CA PRO A 75 34.74 -22.86 -23.96
C PRO A 75 34.01 -21.49 -23.89
N PHE A 76 34.11 -20.63 -24.92
CA PHE A 76 33.42 -19.33 -25.02
C PHE A 76 33.77 -18.35 -23.88
N ILE A 77 35.03 -17.95 -23.78
CA ILE A 77 35.53 -17.09 -22.70
C ILE A 77 34.89 -15.69 -22.71
N LEU A 78 34.62 -15.15 -23.90
CA LEU A 78 34.06 -13.81 -24.04
C LEU A 78 32.59 -13.78 -23.61
N LEU A 79 31.83 -14.82 -23.98
CA LEU A 79 30.46 -14.97 -23.54
C LEU A 79 30.38 -15.10 -22.01
N ASN A 80 31.26 -15.90 -21.40
CA ASN A 80 31.33 -16.05 -19.94
C ASN A 80 31.72 -14.74 -19.24
N LEU A 81 32.66 -13.98 -19.80
CA LEU A 81 33.06 -12.68 -19.26
C LEU A 81 31.90 -11.68 -19.31
N PHE A 82 31.14 -11.69 -20.41
CA PHE A 82 29.96 -10.84 -20.56
C PHE A 82 28.89 -11.17 -19.52
N PHE A 83 28.53 -12.44 -19.33
CA PHE A 83 27.57 -12.86 -18.30
C PHE A 83 28.03 -12.52 -16.88
N SER A 84 29.32 -12.72 -16.60
CA SER A 84 29.90 -12.38 -15.28
C SER A 84 29.81 -10.88 -15.00
N THR A 85 30.12 -10.06 -16.00
CA THR A 85 30.01 -8.60 -15.89
C THR A 85 28.55 -8.15 -15.79
N GLN A 86 27.66 -8.79 -16.56
CA GLN A 86 26.22 -8.52 -16.55
C GLN A 86 25.62 -8.78 -15.16
N ALA A 87 25.96 -9.90 -14.53
CA ALA A 87 25.54 -10.22 -13.17
C ALA A 87 26.11 -9.21 -12.15
N SER A 88 27.39 -8.86 -12.28
CA SER A 88 28.05 -7.90 -11.38
C SER A 88 27.42 -6.51 -11.42
N TYR A 89 27.01 -6.02 -12.60
CA TYR A 89 26.33 -4.74 -12.74
C TYR A 89 24.83 -4.80 -12.40
N ALA A 90 24.19 -5.96 -12.58
CA ALA A 90 22.79 -6.15 -12.23
C ALA A 90 22.55 -6.03 -10.71
N ALA A 91 23.43 -6.61 -9.89
CA ALA A 91 23.28 -6.60 -8.42
C ALA A 91 23.07 -5.20 -7.81
N PRO A 92 23.92 -4.18 -8.06
CA PRO A 92 23.73 -2.84 -7.51
C PRO A 92 22.49 -2.14 -8.08
N LEU A 93 22.13 -2.41 -9.34
CA LEU A 93 20.94 -1.85 -9.96
C LEU A 93 19.65 -2.42 -9.35
N ILE A 94 19.63 -3.74 -9.12
CA ILE A 94 18.52 -4.43 -8.45
C ILE A 94 18.38 -3.92 -7.02
N LEU A 95 19.47 -3.77 -6.27
CA LEU A 95 19.44 -3.24 -4.90
C LEU A 95 18.82 -1.84 -4.84
N LEU A 96 19.13 -0.99 -5.82
CA LEU A 96 18.56 0.35 -5.90
C LEU A 96 17.06 0.33 -6.25
N ALA A 97 16.65 -0.57 -7.15
CA ALA A 97 15.24 -0.78 -7.46
C ALA A 97 14.46 -1.28 -6.24
N GLN A 98 15.05 -2.22 -5.49
CA GLN A 98 14.49 -2.80 -4.25
C GLN A 98 14.30 -1.73 -3.18
N ASN A 99 15.32 -0.92 -2.86
CA ASN A 99 15.19 0.14 -1.86
C ASN A 99 14.01 1.10 -2.14
N ARG A 100 13.76 1.41 -3.42
CA ARG A 100 12.62 2.26 -3.81
C ARG A 100 11.28 1.54 -3.74
N GLN A 101 11.27 0.22 -3.97
CA GLN A 101 10.07 -0.58 -3.81
C GLN A 101 9.71 -0.69 -2.32
N ASP A 102 10.70 -0.95 -1.46
CA ASP A 102 10.53 -1.00 -0.01
C ASP A 102 10.03 0.33 0.57
N ASP A 103 10.53 1.47 0.09
CA ASP A 103 10.05 2.80 0.50
C ASP A 103 8.57 3.01 0.13
N ARG A 104 8.17 2.62 -1.08
CA ARG A 104 6.76 2.70 -1.53
C ARG A 104 5.87 1.78 -0.71
N ASP A 105 6.31 0.54 -0.50
CA ASP A 105 5.57 -0.46 0.27
C ASP A 105 5.41 -0.02 1.72
N ARG A 106 6.41 0.66 2.30
CA ARG A 106 6.33 1.25 3.63
C ARG A 106 5.28 2.36 3.71
N ILE A 107 5.27 3.29 2.76
CA ILE A 107 4.28 4.38 2.71
C ILE A 107 2.87 3.80 2.55
N GLN A 108 2.72 2.81 1.68
CA GLN A 108 1.44 2.15 1.43
C GLN A 108 0.95 1.41 2.68
N ALA A 109 1.84 0.67 3.37
CA ALA A 109 1.52 0.01 4.62
C ALA A 109 1.12 1.00 5.72
N ASP A 110 1.79 2.16 5.83
CA ASP A 110 1.41 3.20 6.79
C ASP A 110 0.04 3.82 6.47
N ALA A 111 -0.25 4.07 5.19
CA ALA A 111 -1.56 4.56 4.76
C ALA A 111 -2.67 3.55 5.06
N ASP A 112 -2.44 2.27 4.79
CA ASP A 112 -3.42 1.21 5.04
C ASP A 112 -3.66 1.01 6.53
N ARG A 113 -2.62 1.09 7.37
CA ARG A 113 -2.79 1.10 8.85
C ARG A 113 -3.68 2.25 9.31
N ARG A 114 -3.47 3.46 8.79
CA ARG A 114 -4.29 4.63 9.13
C ARG A 114 -5.75 4.45 8.70
N ARG A 115 -5.97 3.94 7.48
CA ARG A 115 -7.32 3.64 6.98
C ARG A 115 -8.02 2.59 7.83
N ALA A 116 -7.33 1.50 8.18
CA ALA A 116 -7.87 0.45 9.03
C ALA A 116 -8.24 0.98 10.42
N ALA A 117 -7.39 1.84 11.01
CA ALA A 117 -7.69 2.48 12.29
C ALA A 117 -8.92 3.40 12.22
N ALA A 118 -9.06 4.19 11.15
CA ALA A 118 -10.23 5.04 10.92
C ALA A 118 -11.50 4.21 10.71
N GLN A 119 -11.46 3.17 9.87
CA GLN A 119 -12.59 2.26 9.65
C GLN A 119 -13.04 1.57 10.94
N LYS A 120 -12.09 1.17 11.79
CA LYS A 120 -12.42 0.62 13.10
C LYS A 120 -13.14 1.64 13.97
N ALA A 121 -12.65 2.88 14.02
CA ALA A 121 -13.27 3.95 14.80
C ALA A 121 -14.69 4.27 14.31
N ASP A 122 -14.89 4.36 12.99
CA ASP A 122 -16.21 4.59 12.39
C ASP A 122 -17.18 3.44 12.71
N THR A 123 -16.70 2.19 12.65
CA THR A 123 -17.51 1.02 13.02
C THR A 123 -17.90 1.05 14.50
N ASP A 124 -16.94 1.37 15.39
CA ASP A 124 -17.18 1.50 16.82
C ASP A 124 -18.17 2.65 17.12
N TYR A 125 -18.11 3.76 16.36
CA TYR A 125 -19.05 4.87 16.46
C TYR A 125 -20.46 4.45 16.03
N LEU A 126 -20.60 3.86 14.85
CA LEU A 126 -21.89 3.38 14.34
C LEU A 126 -22.51 2.33 15.28
N ALA A 127 -21.71 1.44 15.84
CA ALA A 127 -22.20 0.44 16.81
C ALA A 127 -22.77 1.10 18.08
N ARG A 128 -22.11 2.15 18.59
CA ARG A 128 -22.62 2.93 19.73
C ARG A 128 -23.89 3.69 19.39
N GLU A 129 -23.95 4.29 18.21
CA GLU A 129 -25.12 5.03 17.75
C GLU A 129 -26.34 4.11 17.58
N ILE A 130 -26.13 2.93 16.98
CA ILE A 130 -27.18 1.90 16.86
C ILE A 130 -27.63 1.41 18.23
N ALA A 131 -26.70 1.21 19.17
CA ALA A 131 -27.05 0.80 20.54
C ALA A 131 -27.89 1.88 21.25
N ALA A 132 -27.52 3.16 21.12
CA ALA A 132 -28.27 4.28 21.69
C ALA A 132 -29.66 4.41 21.04
N LEU A 133 -29.74 4.32 19.71
CA LEU A 133 -31.00 4.34 18.96
C LEU A 133 -31.91 3.18 19.38
N ARG A 134 -31.35 1.98 19.58
CA ARG A 134 -32.10 0.80 20.05
C ARG A 134 -32.72 1.02 21.44
N ILE A 135 -31.99 1.65 22.35
CA ILE A 135 -32.51 1.97 23.70
C ILE A 135 -33.63 3.00 23.61
N ALA A 136 -33.42 4.10 22.87
CA ALA A 136 -34.44 5.13 22.68
C ALA A 136 -35.73 4.59 22.03
N LEU A 137 -35.59 3.73 21.02
CA LEU A 137 -36.74 3.06 20.39
C LEU A 137 -37.42 2.05 21.33
N SER A 138 -36.67 1.36 22.19
CA SER A 138 -37.24 0.43 23.18
C SER A 138 -38.11 1.16 24.21
N GLU A 139 -37.79 2.41 24.54
CA GLU A 139 -38.59 3.23 25.46
C GLU A 139 -39.89 3.72 24.81
N VAL A 140 -39.84 4.17 23.55
CA VAL A 140 -41.01 4.70 22.81
C VAL A 140 -41.93 3.61 22.25
N ALA A 141 -41.37 2.46 21.86
CA ALA A 141 -42.11 1.34 21.27
C ALA A 141 -42.45 0.25 22.30
N THR A 142 -42.85 0.62 23.51
CA THR A 142 -43.46 -0.37 24.40
C THR A 142 -44.75 -0.86 23.74
N ARG A 143 -44.91 -2.19 23.66
CA ARG A 143 -46.09 -2.85 23.05
C ARG A 143 -47.39 -2.25 23.56
N ASP A 144 -47.41 -1.85 24.82
CA ASP A 144 -48.58 -1.29 25.49
C ASP A 144 -48.91 0.15 25.03
N PHE A 145 -47.90 0.98 24.71
CA PHE A 145 -48.11 2.33 24.17
C PHE A 145 -48.64 2.28 22.73
N VAL A 146 -48.03 1.45 21.88
CA VAL A 146 -48.50 1.25 20.50
C VAL A 146 -49.91 0.67 20.50
N ARG A 147 -50.19 -0.27 21.41
CA ARG A 147 -51.53 -0.84 21.60
C ARG A 147 -52.52 0.21 22.11
N SER A 148 -52.16 1.03 23.08
CA SER A 148 -53.07 2.05 23.62
C SER A 148 -53.42 3.10 22.58
N GLU A 149 -52.45 3.52 21.75
CA GLU A 149 -52.72 4.52 20.72
C GLU A 149 -53.50 3.95 19.53
N LEU A 150 -53.23 2.69 19.14
CA LEU A 150 -54.09 1.98 18.19
C LEU A 150 -55.52 1.83 18.71
N SER A 151 -55.71 1.39 19.96
CA SER A 151 -57.04 1.27 20.56
C SER A 151 -57.75 2.62 20.63
N ARG A 152 -57.04 3.68 21.01
CA ARG A 152 -57.56 5.05 21.08
C ARG A 152 -58.01 5.57 19.72
N LEU A 153 -57.21 5.35 18.68
CA LEU A 153 -57.56 5.73 17.30
C LEU A 153 -58.76 4.94 16.77
N ILE A 154 -58.85 3.64 17.09
CA ILE A 154 -60.01 2.80 16.75
C ILE A 154 -61.27 3.33 17.43
N GLU A 155 -61.20 3.63 18.72
CA GLU A 155 -62.34 4.16 19.47
C GLU A 155 -62.76 5.56 19.00
N GLU A 156 -61.81 6.40 18.56
CA GLU A 156 -62.15 7.69 17.97
C GLU A 156 -62.84 7.56 16.59
N ILE A 157 -62.46 6.54 15.79
CA ILE A 157 -63.17 6.23 14.54
C ILE A 157 -64.58 5.70 14.83
N ASP A 158 -64.72 4.78 15.77
CA ASP A 158 -66.03 4.23 16.20
C ASP A 158 -66.96 5.34 16.74
N ARG A 159 -66.39 6.30 17.49
CA ARG A 159 -67.14 7.46 18.01
C ARG A 159 -67.56 8.45 16.93
N ARG A 160 -66.85 8.51 15.80
CA ARG A 160 -67.20 9.35 14.64
C ARG A 160 -68.24 8.71 13.74
N ASP A 161 -68.41 7.39 13.81
CA ASP A 161 -69.42 6.64 13.06
C ASP A 161 -70.40 5.98 14.04
N PRO A 162 -71.26 6.75 14.75
CA PRO A 162 -72.17 6.19 15.74
C PRO A 162 -73.07 5.15 15.06
N PRO A 163 -73.34 4.00 15.71
CA PRO A 163 -74.23 2.99 15.17
C PRO A 163 -75.58 3.66 14.86
N ASN A 164 -75.96 3.63 13.58
CA ASN A 164 -77.22 4.16 13.10
C ASN A 164 -78.33 3.58 13.98
N PRO A 165 -79.11 4.39 14.71
CA PRO A 165 -80.12 3.85 15.62
C PRO A 165 -81.09 3.03 14.79
N VAL A 166 -81.09 1.71 15.01
CA VAL A 166 -82.11 0.82 14.46
C VAL A 166 -83.44 1.38 14.96
N PRO A 167 -84.37 1.80 14.08
CA PRO A 167 -85.61 2.42 14.51
C PRO A 167 -86.32 1.45 15.45
N ALA A 168 -86.57 1.93 16.68
CA ALA A 168 -87.25 1.16 17.71
C ALA A 168 -88.57 0.67 17.14
N ALA A 169 -88.71 -0.66 17.03
CA ALA A 169 -89.97 -1.27 16.65
C ALA A 169 -91.03 -0.84 17.68
N THR A 170 -92.05 -0.14 17.18
CA THR A 170 -93.22 0.34 17.89
C THR A 170 -93.85 -0.80 18.69
N PRO A 171 -94.24 -0.59 19.96
CA PRO A 171 -95.00 -1.59 20.69
C PRO A 171 -96.46 -1.53 20.18
N GLU A 172 -96.95 -2.64 19.64
CA GLU A 172 -98.37 -2.84 19.32
C GLU A 172 -99.04 -3.77 20.36
N PRO A 173 -100.37 -3.65 20.54
CA PRO A 173 -101.05 -3.65 21.84
C PRO A 173 -101.27 -4.99 22.53
#